data_AF-A0A9D5CDK3-F1
#
_entry.id   AF-A0A9D5CDK3-F1
#
_cell.length_a   1.000
_cell.length_b   1.000
_cell.length_c   1.000
_cell.angle_alpha   90.00
_cell.angle_beta   90.00
_cell.angle_gamma   90.00
#
_symmetry.space_group_name_H-M   'P 1'
#
loop_
_entity.id
_entity.type
_entity.pdbx_description
1 polymer ?
#
loop_
_entity_poly.entity_id
_entity_poly.type
_entity_poly.pdbx_seq_one_letter_code
_entity_poly.pdbx_strand_id
1 'polypeptide(L)'
;MPWHCIFALPQPRSDPSPPQPSLLPFKSLGIPALFLLSFVLVSHPSPGSWPEMESVMTFLCFCCLSFILSFGIGGRVTMVQGFIGTFGVNYGRVADNIPSPEGAVTLLKAAKIRNVKIYDADHNVLQALKGSGIDVIVCIPNENLIDFSVNEERALEWIKVNVQPFLPDTHIRGIAVGNEILGGDGDQSIAEALVGAFKNVYSSLDRLQLAGSIEVLTPHSQGVFATTYPPSSSTFKETVLPMMLPLLEFSSKIGSNFYINIYPYFAYKSDPEHIDIKYAMFQSNPGVYDAKTDLHYDNMLDAEVDAVYAALESVGYEKMEVRISETGWPSEGDENEAGANAHNARTYNFNLYKRLLKKKGTPLRPKIQLKAFIFALFNENLKPGPASERHFGLFKADGSVAYDMGFTGLRSSHGSSSHLSLKGIGSQGWLVPYSFALSVCTAALLMVLTTL
;
A
#
# COMPACT_ATOMS: atom_id res chain seq x y z
N MET A 1 -14.50 -17.05 5.26
CA MET A 1 -14.08 -16.79 6.65
C MET A 1 -15.06 -15.79 7.24
N PRO A 2 -15.54 -15.94 8.49
CA PRO A 2 -16.38 -14.92 9.10
C PRO A 2 -15.51 -13.72 9.49
N TRP A 3 -15.77 -12.56 8.87
CA TRP A 3 -15.13 -11.30 9.23
C TRP A 3 -15.73 -10.78 10.54
N HIS A 4 -15.02 -10.93 11.66
CA HIS A 4 -15.42 -10.28 12.91
C HIS A 4 -15.03 -8.79 12.86
N CYS A 5 -16.01 -7.91 12.65
CA CYS A 5 -15.81 -6.46 12.61
C CYS A 5 -15.80 -5.85 14.03
N ILE A 6 -14.78 -5.02 14.29
CA ILE A 6 -14.52 -4.35 15.59
C ILE A 6 -14.85 -2.84 15.50
N PHE A 7 -15.78 -2.44 14.61
CA PHE A 7 -16.18 -1.05 14.39
C PHE A 7 -17.50 -0.66 15.07
N ALA A 8 -17.87 -1.30 16.18
CA ALA A 8 -19.01 -0.86 16.97
C ALA A 8 -18.63 0.39 17.78
N LEU A 9 -19.32 1.50 17.54
CA LEU A 9 -19.22 2.70 18.39
C LEU A 9 -19.68 2.33 19.82
N PRO A 10 -18.97 2.76 20.88
CA PRO A 10 -19.41 2.48 22.24
C PRO A 10 -20.72 3.21 22.54
N GLN A 11 -21.71 2.46 23.05
CA GLN A 11 -22.96 3.01 23.60
C GLN A 11 -22.66 3.87 24.84
N PRO A 12 -23.36 5.00 25.06
CA PRO A 12 -23.04 5.94 26.12
C PRO A 12 -23.29 5.33 27.50
N ARG A 13 -22.24 5.19 28.31
CA ARG A 13 -22.35 4.98 29.76
C ARG A 13 -21.79 6.18 30.50
N SER A 14 -22.50 6.55 31.56
CA SER A 14 -22.21 7.65 32.47
C SER A 14 -20.91 7.44 33.25
N ASP A 15 -19.97 8.39 33.13
CA ASP A 15 -18.71 8.45 33.87
C ASP A 15 -18.91 8.83 35.35
N PRO A 16 -18.10 8.26 36.26
CA PRO A 16 -17.68 8.93 37.47
C PRO A 16 -16.29 9.58 37.29
N SER A 17 -16.16 10.76 37.89
CA SER A 17 -15.04 11.72 37.84
C SER A 17 -13.62 11.18 38.13
N PRO A 18 -12.56 11.80 37.55
CA PRO A 18 -11.17 11.34 37.67
C PRO A 18 -10.46 11.86 38.94
N PRO A 19 -9.47 11.13 39.49
CA PRO A 19 -8.59 11.65 40.53
C PRO A 19 -7.40 12.45 39.96
N GLN A 20 -6.94 13.43 40.73
CA GLN A 20 -5.86 14.37 40.41
C GLN A 20 -4.46 13.73 40.37
N PRO A 21 -3.50 14.31 39.60
CA PRO A 21 -2.14 13.80 39.51
C PRO A 21 -1.21 14.35 40.61
N SER A 22 -0.39 13.47 41.18
CA SER A 22 0.72 13.82 42.07
C SER A 22 2.02 14.03 41.28
N LEU A 23 2.68 15.16 41.57
CA LEU A 23 3.99 15.56 41.05
C LEU A 23 5.12 14.80 41.75
N LEU A 24 6.05 14.23 40.99
CA LEU A 24 7.40 13.88 41.46
C LEU A 24 8.47 14.27 40.42
N PRO A 25 9.71 14.58 40.85
CA PRO A 25 10.60 15.47 40.12
C PRO A 25 11.53 14.75 39.13
N PHE A 26 11.90 15.52 38.10
CA PHE A 26 12.94 15.25 37.11
C PHE A 26 14.28 14.86 37.76
N LYS A 27 14.85 13.73 37.34
CA LYS A 27 16.29 13.44 37.44
C LYS A 27 16.85 13.31 36.03
N SER A 28 17.81 14.16 35.70
CA SER A 28 18.58 14.11 34.46
C SER A 28 19.49 12.88 34.45
N LEU A 29 19.42 12.09 33.37
CA LEU A 29 20.45 11.13 33.01
C LEU A 29 21.07 11.56 31.68
N GLY A 30 22.37 11.79 31.72
CA GLY A 30 23.17 12.32 30.63
C GLY A 30 23.37 11.32 29.49
N ILE A 31 23.47 11.89 28.30
CA ILE A 31 23.95 11.23 27.08
C ILE A 31 25.39 11.75 26.84
N PRO A 32 26.39 10.90 26.54
CA PRO A 32 27.71 11.39 26.19
C PRO A 32 27.72 11.94 24.77
N ALA A 33 28.06 13.21 24.65
CA ALA A 33 28.41 13.85 23.39
C ALA A 33 29.71 13.25 22.85
N LEU A 34 29.63 12.46 21.77
CA LEU A 34 30.74 12.33 20.84
C LEU A 34 30.66 13.49 19.84
N PHE A 35 31.83 13.92 19.37
CA PHE A 35 32.12 15.05 18.48
C PHE A 35 32.29 16.40 19.17
N LEU A 36 33.54 16.77 19.44
CA LEU A 36 34.14 17.95 18.80
C LEU A 36 35.68 17.93 18.94
N LEU A 37 36.27 17.88 17.75
CA LEU A 37 37.63 18.18 17.30
C LEU A 37 38.71 18.63 18.31
N SER A 38 39.82 17.92 18.20
CA SER A 38 41.18 18.23 18.63
C SER A 38 41.61 19.65 18.22
N PHE A 39 41.91 20.50 19.20
CA PHE A 39 42.78 21.66 19.01
C PHE A 39 44.23 21.18 19.02
N VAL A 40 44.92 21.23 17.89
CA VAL A 40 46.37 21.13 17.84
C VAL A 40 46.94 22.54 18.00
N LEU A 41 47.61 22.77 19.13
CA LEU A 41 48.44 23.95 19.35
C LEU A 41 49.61 23.93 18.34
N VAL A 42 49.62 24.91 17.44
CA VAL A 42 50.76 25.15 16.53
C VAL A 42 51.81 25.96 17.30
N SER A 43 52.81 25.28 17.85
CA SER A 43 54.09 25.86 18.23
C SER A 43 54.98 25.95 16.99
N HIS A 44 55.53 27.12 16.68
CA HIS A 44 56.41 27.36 15.53
C HIS A 44 57.65 26.43 15.55
N PRO A 45 58.07 25.89 14.38
CA PRO A 45 59.45 25.48 14.18
C PRO A 45 60.19 26.42 13.22
N SER A 46 61.46 26.66 13.58
CA SER A 46 62.49 27.34 12.79
C SER A 46 62.82 26.59 11.48
N PRO A 47 63.43 27.26 10.48
CA PRO A 47 63.54 26.71 9.12
C PRO A 47 64.67 25.68 9.01
N GLY A 48 64.34 24.47 8.56
CA GLY A 48 65.35 23.48 8.17
C GLY A 48 64.90 22.04 8.25
N SER A 49 64.08 21.59 7.30
CA SER A 49 64.08 20.24 6.69
C SER A 49 62.74 20.00 5.99
N TRP A 50 62.78 19.50 4.75
CA TRP A 50 61.60 19.05 4.02
C TRP A 50 61.37 17.55 4.31
N PRO A 51 60.44 17.21 5.23
CA PRO A 51 59.67 15.98 5.08
C PRO A 51 58.15 16.16 5.29
N GLU A 52 57.66 17.39 5.48
CA GLU A 52 56.26 17.61 5.89
C GLU A 52 55.23 17.37 4.77
N MET A 53 55.61 17.52 3.50
CA MET A 53 54.65 17.44 2.38
C MET A 53 54.17 16.00 2.11
N GLU A 54 55.02 14.98 2.27
CA GLU A 54 54.62 13.57 2.12
C GLU A 54 53.70 13.10 3.26
N SER A 55 53.94 13.58 4.48
CA SER A 55 53.13 13.24 5.65
C SER A 55 51.72 13.83 5.55
N VAL A 56 51.60 15.08 5.04
CA VAL A 56 50.31 15.73 4.80
C VAL A 56 49.51 15.04 3.67
N MET A 57 50.18 14.64 2.59
CA MET A 57 49.51 13.89 1.51
C MET A 57 49.04 12.50 1.96
N THR A 58 49.83 11.82 2.80
CA THR A 58 49.47 10.48 3.31
C THR A 58 48.30 10.58 4.30
N PHE A 59 48.28 11.62 5.13
CA PHE A 59 47.17 11.91 6.03
C PHE A 59 45.88 12.24 5.27
N LEU A 60 45.94 13.07 4.23
CA LEU A 60 44.79 13.38 3.37
C LEU A 60 44.29 12.14 2.63
N CYS A 61 45.18 11.28 2.13
CA CYS A 61 44.80 10.00 1.51
C CYS A 61 44.12 9.06 2.53
N PHE A 62 44.61 8.99 3.77
CA PHE A 62 43.96 8.21 4.84
C PHE A 62 42.60 8.77 5.23
N CYS A 63 42.44 10.09 5.28
CA CYS A 63 41.15 10.74 5.51
C CYS A 63 40.19 10.52 4.34
N CYS A 64 40.65 10.55 3.09
CA CYS A 64 39.82 10.23 1.93
C CYS A 64 39.45 8.74 1.89
N LEU A 65 40.37 7.82 2.19
CA LEU A 65 40.08 6.39 2.28
C LEU A 65 39.11 6.09 3.42
N SER A 66 39.29 6.72 4.59
CA SER A 66 38.39 6.54 5.72
C SER A 66 37.03 7.17 5.44
N PHE A 67 36.94 8.29 4.72
CA PHE A 67 35.68 8.88 4.27
C PHE A 67 34.97 7.99 3.23
N ILE A 68 35.71 7.39 2.29
CA ILE A 68 35.17 6.44 1.30
C ILE A 68 34.75 5.13 1.96
N LEU A 69 35.49 4.62 2.95
CA LEU A 69 35.13 3.42 3.73
C LEU A 69 33.96 3.69 4.70
N SER A 70 33.86 4.90 5.26
CA SER A 70 32.74 5.30 6.13
C SER A 70 31.44 5.51 5.36
N PHE A 71 31.52 5.96 4.10
CA PHE A 71 30.37 6.05 3.19
C PHE A 71 30.11 4.76 2.39
N GLY A 72 31.07 3.82 2.36
CA GLY A 72 30.98 2.56 1.62
C GLY A 72 30.37 1.39 2.39
N ILE A 73 30.18 1.50 3.71
CA ILE A 73 29.65 0.42 4.57
C ILE A 73 28.23 0.73 5.08
N GLY A 74 27.68 1.91 4.75
CA GLY A 74 26.25 2.12 4.81
C GLY A 74 25.59 1.36 3.66
N GLY A 75 25.25 0.09 3.86
CA GLY A 75 24.46 -0.68 2.90
C GLY A 75 23.27 0.19 2.48
N ARG A 76 23.28 0.67 1.25
CA ARG A 76 22.10 1.32 0.68
C ARG A 76 21.03 0.25 0.65
N VAL A 77 20.11 0.28 1.61
CA VAL A 77 18.83 -0.40 1.47
C VAL A 77 18.18 0.25 0.25
N THR A 78 18.38 -0.35 -0.92
CA THR A 78 17.62 -0.01 -2.11
C THR A 78 16.18 -0.37 -1.80
N MET A 79 15.41 0.63 -1.39
CA MET A 79 13.96 0.49 -1.21
C MET A 79 13.38 0.01 -2.54
N VAL A 80 12.89 -1.23 -2.57
CA VAL A 80 12.19 -1.76 -3.74
C VAL A 80 10.96 -0.87 -3.96
N GLN A 81 10.90 -0.21 -5.11
CA GLN A 81 9.74 0.59 -5.47
C GLN A 81 8.64 -0.33 -6.02
N GLY A 82 8.06 -1.17 -5.16
CA GLY A 82 7.12 -2.23 -5.49
C GLY A 82 5.68 -1.77 -5.80
N PHE A 83 5.49 -0.52 -6.18
CA PHE A 83 4.16 0.03 -6.47
C PHE A 83 4.27 1.33 -7.30
N ILE A 84 3.71 1.34 -8.50
CA ILE A 84 3.70 2.51 -9.37
C ILE A 84 2.47 3.39 -9.08
N GLY A 85 2.70 4.63 -8.63
CA GLY A 85 1.61 5.54 -8.31
C GLY A 85 0.91 5.11 -7.02
N THR A 86 -0.43 5.18 -7.00
CA THR A 86 -1.25 4.97 -5.80
C THR A 86 -2.38 3.96 -5.96
N PHE A 87 -2.58 3.45 -7.18
CA PHE A 87 -3.72 2.61 -7.53
C PHE A 87 -3.31 1.28 -8.15
N GLY A 88 -3.89 0.19 -7.64
CA GLY A 88 -3.81 -1.16 -8.20
C GLY A 88 -5.15 -1.89 -8.08
N VAL A 89 -5.20 -3.12 -8.58
CA VAL A 89 -6.39 -3.99 -8.47
C VAL A 89 -5.98 -5.42 -8.10
N ASN A 90 -6.82 -6.10 -7.33
CA ASN A 90 -6.68 -7.53 -7.08
C ASN A 90 -7.26 -8.30 -8.27
N TYR A 91 -6.47 -9.17 -8.90
CA TYR A 91 -6.93 -10.08 -9.94
C TYR A 91 -7.18 -11.46 -9.33
N GLY A 92 -8.31 -11.56 -8.63
CA GLY A 92 -8.87 -12.83 -8.17
C GLY A 92 -9.40 -13.68 -9.34
N ARG A 93 -9.28 -14.99 -9.20
CA ARG A 93 -9.65 -15.99 -10.21
C ARG A 93 -10.36 -17.20 -9.61
N VAL A 94 -11.03 -17.04 -8.47
CA VAL A 94 -11.93 -18.08 -7.94
C VAL A 94 -13.23 -18.06 -8.75
N ALA A 95 -13.09 -18.39 -10.04
CA ALA A 95 -14.11 -18.28 -11.07
C ALA A 95 -13.80 -19.19 -12.25
N ASP A 96 -14.82 -19.62 -12.98
CA ASP A 96 -14.69 -20.45 -14.21
C ASP A 96 -15.22 -19.76 -15.47
N ASN A 97 -15.70 -18.52 -15.35
CA ASN A 97 -16.42 -17.80 -16.40
C ASN A 97 -15.83 -16.43 -16.76
N ILE A 98 -14.66 -16.09 -16.22
CA ILE A 98 -13.96 -14.81 -16.44
C ILE A 98 -13.11 -14.85 -17.73
N PRO A 99 -12.68 -13.69 -18.26
CA PRO A 99 -11.83 -13.64 -19.45
C PRO A 99 -10.49 -14.35 -19.24
N SER A 100 -9.84 -14.74 -20.35
CA SER A 100 -8.47 -15.28 -20.31
C SER A 100 -7.49 -14.26 -19.71
N PRO A 101 -6.29 -14.70 -19.27
CA PRO A 101 -5.27 -13.80 -18.76
C PRO A 101 -4.92 -12.66 -19.74
N GLU A 102 -4.88 -12.90 -21.05
CA GLU A 102 -4.65 -11.88 -22.07
C GLU A 102 -5.81 -10.87 -22.15
N GLY A 103 -7.05 -11.35 -22.00
CA GLY A 103 -8.24 -10.52 -21.90
C GLY A 103 -8.20 -9.62 -20.67
N ALA A 104 -7.78 -10.16 -19.52
CA ALA A 104 -7.58 -9.41 -18.30
C ALA A 104 -6.47 -8.34 -18.45
N VAL A 105 -5.32 -8.69 -19.05
CA VAL A 105 -4.25 -7.72 -19.35
C VAL A 105 -4.72 -6.62 -20.30
N THR A 106 -5.55 -6.97 -21.30
CA THR A 106 -6.16 -5.99 -22.20
C THR A 106 -7.03 -4.99 -21.43
N LEU A 107 -7.85 -5.46 -20.50
CA LEU A 107 -8.66 -4.60 -19.62
C LEU A 107 -7.80 -3.72 -18.72
N LEU A 108 -6.78 -4.29 -18.07
CA LEU A 108 -5.87 -3.53 -17.20
C LEU A 108 -5.20 -2.38 -17.96
N LYS A 109 -4.69 -2.66 -19.17
CA LYS A 109 -4.09 -1.63 -20.05
C LYS A 109 -5.09 -0.57 -20.47
N ALA A 110 -6.30 -0.97 -20.89
CA ALA A 110 -7.36 -0.04 -21.28
C ALA A 110 -7.78 0.88 -20.12
N ALA A 111 -7.86 0.33 -18.90
CA ALA A 111 -8.15 1.06 -17.67
C ALA A 111 -6.95 1.83 -17.11
N LYS A 112 -5.77 1.75 -17.75
CA LYS A 112 -4.50 2.34 -17.30
C LYS A 112 -4.10 1.90 -15.88
N ILE A 113 -4.48 0.69 -15.49
CA ILE A 113 -4.06 0.05 -14.25
C ILE A 113 -2.65 -0.48 -14.43
N ARG A 114 -1.75 -0.11 -13.51
CA ARG A 114 -0.32 -0.44 -13.59
C ARG A 114 0.17 -1.38 -12.49
N ASN A 115 -0.67 -1.71 -11.52
CA ASN A 115 -0.34 -2.61 -10.43
C ASN A 115 -1.44 -3.65 -10.29
N VAL A 116 -1.06 -4.92 -10.21
CA VAL A 116 -1.99 -6.03 -9.97
C VAL A 116 -1.47 -6.95 -8.87
N LYS A 117 -2.34 -7.40 -7.96
CA LYS A 117 -2.04 -8.48 -7.00
C LYS A 117 -2.80 -9.73 -7.42
N ILE A 118 -2.11 -10.85 -7.60
CA ILE A 118 -2.73 -12.18 -7.80
C ILE A 118 -2.51 -13.03 -6.54
N TYR A 119 -3.35 -14.04 -6.35
CA TYR A 119 -3.39 -14.87 -5.13
C TYR A 119 -2.65 -16.21 -5.25
N ASP A 120 -1.86 -16.33 -6.31
CA ASP A 120 -1.02 -17.49 -6.63
C ASP A 120 0.21 -17.00 -7.42
N ALA A 121 0.86 -17.91 -8.14
CA ALA A 121 1.84 -17.59 -9.18
C ALA A 121 1.52 -18.32 -10.49
N ASP A 122 0.28 -18.21 -10.99
CA ASP A 122 -0.15 -18.86 -12.24
C ASP A 122 0.71 -18.43 -13.44
N HIS A 123 1.32 -19.42 -14.11
CA HIS A 123 2.26 -19.19 -15.21
C HIS A 123 1.61 -18.59 -16.44
N ASN A 124 0.33 -18.89 -16.72
CA ASN A 124 -0.38 -18.31 -17.86
C ASN A 124 -0.58 -16.81 -17.65
N VAL A 125 -0.86 -16.40 -16.41
CA VAL A 125 -1.03 -14.98 -16.06
C VAL A 125 0.28 -14.23 -16.10
N LEU A 126 1.34 -14.82 -15.53
CA LEU A 126 2.68 -14.24 -15.61
C LEU A 126 3.17 -14.12 -17.05
N GLN A 127 2.85 -15.10 -17.90
CA GLN A 127 3.14 -15.06 -19.34
C GLN A 127 2.33 -13.99 -20.07
N ALA A 128 1.04 -13.82 -19.75
CA ALA A 128 0.19 -12.79 -20.36
C ALA A 128 0.63 -11.36 -19.96
N LEU A 129 1.21 -11.19 -18.77
CA LEU A 129 1.76 -9.92 -18.28
C LEU A 129 3.11 -9.55 -18.93
N LYS A 130 3.75 -10.48 -19.65
CA LYS A 130 5.03 -10.27 -20.33
C LYS A 130 5.00 -9.03 -21.23
N GLY A 131 5.90 -8.08 -21.00
CA GLY A 131 6.01 -6.85 -21.80
C GLY A 131 4.81 -5.90 -21.67
N SER A 132 3.89 -6.13 -20.73
CA SER A 132 2.72 -5.27 -20.52
C SER A 132 3.06 -3.94 -19.83
N GLY A 133 4.16 -3.91 -19.07
CA GLY A 133 4.56 -2.79 -18.22
C GLY A 133 3.73 -2.65 -16.93
N ILE A 134 2.92 -3.66 -16.60
CA ILE A 134 2.14 -3.75 -15.36
C ILE A 134 2.98 -4.50 -14.31
N ASP A 135 3.12 -3.89 -13.14
CA ASP A 135 3.78 -4.52 -12.00
C ASP A 135 2.83 -5.51 -11.32
N VAL A 136 3.34 -6.70 -10.98
CA VAL A 136 2.57 -7.77 -10.33
C VAL A 136 3.16 -8.16 -8.98
N ILE A 137 2.27 -8.29 -7.99
CA ILE A 137 2.52 -9.02 -6.75
C ILE A 137 1.94 -10.43 -6.90
N VAL A 138 2.77 -11.44 -6.72
CA VAL A 138 2.35 -12.85 -6.64
C VAL A 138 2.16 -13.26 -5.18
N CYS A 139 1.34 -14.27 -4.91
CA CYS A 139 1.12 -14.75 -3.55
C CYS A 139 1.57 -16.20 -3.42
N ILE A 140 2.26 -16.50 -2.32
CA ILE A 140 2.46 -17.86 -1.85
C ILE A 140 1.18 -18.27 -1.12
N PRO A 141 0.52 -19.36 -1.55
CA PRO A 141 -0.67 -19.89 -0.87
C PRO A 141 -0.39 -20.24 0.59
N ASN A 142 -1.41 -20.08 1.44
CA ASN A 142 -1.30 -20.25 2.90
C ASN A 142 -0.80 -21.65 3.29
N GLU A 143 -1.21 -22.68 2.54
CA GLU A 143 -0.84 -24.07 2.74
C GLU A 143 0.66 -24.35 2.56
N ASN A 144 1.40 -23.49 1.86
CA ASN A 144 2.85 -23.67 1.67
C ASN A 144 3.69 -23.12 2.82
N LEU A 145 3.11 -22.33 3.73
CA LEU A 145 3.87 -21.64 4.78
C LEU A 145 4.56 -22.61 5.73
N ILE A 146 3.91 -23.72 6.09
CA ILE A 146 4.48 -24.72 7.00
C ILE A 146 5.78 -25.27 6.40
N ASP A 147 5.73 -25.78 5.16
CA ASP A 147 6.90 -26.32 4.47
C ASP A 147 8.01 -25.28 4.30
N PHE A 148 7.64 -24.05 3.95
CA PHE A 148 8.62 -22.98 3.71
C PHE A 148 9.25 -22.48 5.01
N SER A 149 8.56 -22.61 6.14
CA SER A 149 9.07 -22.18 7.44
C SER A 149 10.21 -23.06 7.96
N VAL A 150 10.15 -24.37 7.66
CA VAL A 150 11.12 -25.36 8.15
C VAL A 150 12.21 -25.68 7.14
N ASN A 151 12.03 -25.33 5.86
CA ASN A 151 12.96 -25.67 4.79
C ASN A 151 13.10 -24.52 3.77
N GLU A 152 14.22 -23.80 3.85
CA GLU A 152 14.52 -22.69 2.94
C GLU A 152 14.64 -23.15 1.48
N GLU A 153 15.17 -24.34 1.21
CA GLU A 153 15.27 -24.88 -0.15
C GLU A 153 13.90 -25.04 -0.83
N ARG A 154 12.81 -25.24 -0.08
CA ARG A 154 11.44 -25.24 -0.64
C ARG A 154 11.03 -23.85 -1.14
N ALA A 155 11.32 -22.81 -0.37
CA ALA A 155 11.06 -21.43 -0.79
C ALA A 155 11.93 -21.06 -2.01
N LEU A 156 13.21 -21.47 -2.00
CA LEU A 156 14.13 -21.27 -3.12
C LEU A 156 13.65 -21.96 -4.40
N GLU A 157 13.23 -23.22 -4.31
CA GLU A 157 12.69 -23.98 -5.44
C GLU A 157 11.43 -23.31 -5.99
N TRP A 158 10.52 -22.89 -5.12
CA TRP A 158 9.31 -22.18 -5.53
C TRP A 158 9.64 -20.90 -6.31
N ILE A 159 10.60 -20.08 -5.84
CA ILE A 159 11.00 -18.85 -6.55
C ILE A 159 11.65 -19.18 -7.90
N LYS A 160 12.49 -20.21 -7.98
CA LYS A 160 13.13 -20.66 -9.23
C LYS A 160 12.12 -21.16 -10.27
N VAL A 161 11.00 -21.72 -9.84
CA VAL A 161 9.96 -22.24 -10.73
C VAL A 161 8.93 -21.17 -11.10
N ASN A 162 8.53 -20.34 -10.14
CA ASN A 162 7.35 -19.49 -10.27
C ASN A 162 7.67 -18.00 -10.48
N VAL A 163 8.90 -17.57 -10.26
CA VAL A 163 9.29 -16.15 -10.35
C VAL A 163 10.42 -15.95 -11.34
N GLN A 164 11.57 -16.61 -11.11
CA GLN A 164 12.78 -16.40 -11.90
C GLN A 164 12.60 -16.58 -13.43
N PRO A 165 11.82 -17.55 -13.94
CA PRO A 165 11.68 -17.76 -15.38
C PRO A 165 10.94 -16.64 -16.12
N PHE A 166 10.19 -15.81 -15.39
CA PHE A 166 9.39 -14.71 -15.96
C PHE A 166 10.13 -13.37 -15.96
N LEU A 167 11.29 -13.29 -15.29
CA LEU A 167 12.09 -12.08 -15.20
C LEU A 167 13.06 -11.93 -16.39
N PRO A 168 13.36 -10.70 -16.84
CA PRO A 168 12.78 -9.43 -16.41
C PRO A 168 11.51 -9.03 -17.19
N ASP A 169 11.10 -9.81 -18.18
CA ASP A 169 10.05 -9.40 -19.14
C ASP A 169 8.67 -9.22 -18.49
N THR A 170 8.39 -9.96 -17.41
CA THR A 170 7.24 -9.74 -16.54
C THR A 170 7.71 -9.04 -15.26
N HIS A 171 7.09 -7.91 -14.93
CA HIS A 171 7.49 -7.10 -13.78
C HIS A 171 6.94 -7.67 -12.46
N ILE A 172 7.46 -8.79 -12.01
CA ILE A 172 7.18 -9.29 -10.65
C ILE A 172 7.90 -8.38 -9.66
N ARG A 173 7.14 -7.64 -8.85
CA ARG A 173 7.65 -6.62 -7.91
C ARG A 173 7.42 -6.95 -6.45
N GLY A 174 6.60 -7.95 -6.16
CA GLY A 174 6.44 -8.43 -4.80
C GLY A 174 6.02 -9.90 -4.72
N ILE A 175 6.35 -10.51 -3.58
CA ILE A 175 5.87 -11.81 -3.16
C ILE A 175 5.14 -11.62 -1.83
N ALA A 176 3.82 -11.81 -1.85
CA ALA A 176 3.00 -11.90 -0.66
C ALA A 176 3.15 -13.30 -0.04
N VAL A 177 3.64 -13.38 1.19
CA VAL A 177 3.79 -14.64 1.94
C VAL A 177 2.51 -14.87 2.74
N GLY A 178 1.60 -15.67 2.16
CA GLY A 178 0.27 -15.89 2.68
C GLY A 178 -0.64 -14.65 2.57
N ASN A 179 -1.87 -14.81 3.03
CA ASN A 179 -2.89 -13.76 3.09
C ASN A 179 -3.74 -13.94 4.34
N GLU A 180 -3.79 -12.91 5.20
CA GLU A 180 -4.63 -12.81 6.40
C GLU A 180 -4.39 -13.88 7.48
N ILE A 181 -3.16 -14.34 7.61
CA ILE A 181 -2.79 -15.47 8.46
C ILE A 181 -3.08 -15.25 9.96
N LEU A 182 -2.74 -14.08 10.51
CA LEU A 182 -2.73 -13.84 11.97
C LEU A 182 -4.06 -13.31 12.54
N GLY A 183 -4.99 -12.86 11.70
CA GLY A 183 -6.15 -12.08 12.12
C GLY A 183 -7.49 -12.82 12.09
N GLY A 184 -7.50 -14.11 11.76
CA GLY A 184 -8.71 -14.92 11.65
C GLY A 184 -8.65 -16.21 12.48
N ASP A 185 -9.73 -16.99 12.42
CA ASP A 185 -9.85 -18.31 13.07
C ASP A 185 -9.15 -19.42 12.25
N GLY A 186 -8.02 -19.07 11.64
CA GLY A 186 -7.25 -19.97 10.78
C GLY A 186 -6.51 -21.06 11.55
N ASP A 187 -5.82 -21.92 10.80
CA ASP A 187 -4.96 -22.94 11.38
C ASP A 187 -3.78 -22.30 12.13
N GLN A 188 -3.73 -22.53 13.44
CA GLN A 188 -2.68 -22.03 14.33
C GLN A 188 -1.27 -22.44 13.86
N SER A 189 -1.12 -23.63 13.26
CA SER A 189 0.17 -24.09 12.74
C SER A 189 0.66 -23.25 11.55
N ILE A 190 -0.25 -22.77 10.71
CA ILE A 190 0.07 -21.83 9.62
C ILE A 190 0.46 -20.47 10.20
N ALA A 191 -0.24 -20.02 11.25
CA ALA A 191 0.11 -18.79 11.95
C ALA A 191 1.52 -18.84 12.53
N GLU A 192 1.89 -19.93 13.19
CA GLU A 192 3.23 -20.17 13.75
C GLU A 192 4.31 -20.31 12.68
N ALA A 193 3.96 -20.77 11.48
CA ALA A 193 4.89 -20.90 10.36
C ALA A 193 5.22 -19.56 9.68
N LEU A 194 4.37 -18.52 9.81
CA LEU A 194 4.47 -17.30 9.02
C LEU A 194 5.84 -16.62 9.09
N VAL A 195 6.38 -16.39 10.30
CA VAL A 195 7.65 -15.68 10.47
C VAL A 195 8.81 -16.45 9.84
N GLY A 196 8.83 -17.78 9.99
CA GLY A 196 9.85 -18.64 9.37
C GLY A 196 9.75 -18.59 7.84
N ALA A 197 8.55 -18.77 7.29
CA ALA A 197 8.32 -18.74 5.85
C ALA A 197 8.70 -17.38 5.26
N PHE A 198 8.31 -16.28 5.91
CA PHE A 198 8.63 -14.92 5.48
C PHE A 198 10.14 -14.67 5.39
N LYS A 199 10.89 -15.10 6.42
CA LYS A 199 12.35 -15.00 6.45
C LYS A 199 13.01 -15.85 5.36
N ASN A 200 12.55 -17.09 5.16
CA ASN A 200 13.12 -18.01 4.19
C ASN A 200 12.85 -17.57 2.74
N VAL A 201 11.68 -16.99 2.47
CA VAL A 201 11.37 -16.37 1.16
C VAL A 201 12.32 -15.20 0.88
N TYR A 202 12.55 -14.31 1.86
CA TYR A 202 13.50 -13.22 1.71
C TYR A 202 14.94 -13.74 1.51
N SER A 203 15.40 -14.67 2.34
CA SER A 203 16.73 -15.30 2.21
C SER A 203 16.93 -15.91 0.83
N SER A 204 15.91 -16.60 0.32
CA SER A 204 15.94 -17.19 -1.02
C SER A 204 16.02 -16.15 -2.13
N LEU A 205 15.31 -15.02 -2.02
CA LEU A 205 15.45 -13.90 -2.96
C LEU A 205 16.84 -13.26 -2.88
N ASP A 206 17.40 -13.11 -1.69
CA ASP A 206 18.74 -12.54 -1.48
C ASP A 206 19.82 -13.44 -2.10
N ARG A 207 19.74 -14.75 -1.89
CA ARG A 207 20.60 -15.77 -2.54
C ARG A 207 20.53 -15.73 -4.07
N LEU A 208 19.36 -15.39 -4.61
CA LEU A 208 19.14 -15.24 -6.05
C LEU A 208 19.45 -13.82 -6.57
N GLN A 209 19.91 -12.90 -5.70
CA GLN A 209 20.18 -11.49 -6.02
C GLN A 209 18.93 -10.74 -6.53
N LEU A 210 17.75 -11.16 -6.09
CA LEU A 210 16.45 -10.59 -6.45
C LEU A 210 15.86 -9.68 -5.36
N ALA A 211 16.39 -9.73 -4.13
CA ALA A 211 15.88 -8.94 -2.99
C ALA A 211 15.92 -7.41 -3.21
N GLY A 212 16.80 -6.92 -4.10
CA GLY A 212 16.83 -5.50 -4.49
C GLY A 212 15.78 -5.09 -5.52
N SER A 213 15.02 -6.04 -6.09
CA SER A 213 14.02 -5.79 -7.14
C SER A 213 12.62 -6.30 -6.81
N ILE A 214 12.49 -7.20 -5.84
CA ILE A 214 11.25 -7.87 -5.44
C ILE A 214 11.04 -7.70 -3.94
N GLU A 215 9.95 -7.05 -3.55
CA GLU A 215 9.55 -6.86 -2.15
C GLU A 215 8.98 -8.17 -1.59
N VAL A 216 9.35 -8.55 -0.35
CA VAL A 216 8.64 -9.58 0.40
C VAL A 216 7.65 -8.89 1.32
N LEU A 217 6.38 -9.28 1.28
CA LEU A 217 5.31 -8.68 2.08
C LEU A 217 4.34 -9.74 2.59
N THR A 218 3.45 -9.39 3.52
CA THR A 218 2.38 -10.28 3.98
C THR A 218 1.15 -9.44 4.32
N PRO A 219 0.03 -9.61 3.60
CA PRO A 219 -1.23 -8.94 3.90
C PRO A 219 -1.86 -9.44 5.20
N HIS A 220 -2.26 -8.51 6.07
CA HIS A 220 -3.03 -8.78 7.27
C HIS A 220 -4.51 -8.43 7.08
N SER A 221 -5.41 -9.07 7.84
CA SER A 221 -6.78 -8.58 8.00
C SER A 221 -6.84 -7.58 9.16
N GLN A 222 -7.89 -6.77 9.24
CA GLN A 222 -8.14 -5.91 10.42
C GLN A 222 -8.37 -6.71 11.71
N GLY A 223 -8.56 -8.04 11.62
CA GLY A 223 -8.71 -8.92 12.78
C GLY A 223 -7.45 -9.08 13.63
N VAL A 224 -6.29 -8.52 13.21
CA VAL A 224 -5.08 -8.44 14.04
C VAL A 224 -5.16 -7.39 15.15
N PHE A 225 -6.12 -6.45 15.08
CA PHE A 225 -6.27 -5.36 16.04
C PHE A 225 -7.27 -5.69 17.16
N ALA A 226 -6.98 -5.23 18.38
CA ALA A 226 -7.89 -5.37 19.53
C ALA A 226 -8.91 -4.23 19.60
N THR A 227 -8.51 -3.04 19.18
CA THR A 227 -9.33 -1.84 19.16
C THR A 227 -8.94 -1.01 17.94
N THR A 228 -9.89 -0.32 17.33
CA THR A 228 -9.65 0.55 16.15
C THR A 228 -10.37 1.91 16.27
N TYR A 229 -11.16 2.12 17.34
CA TYR A 229 -11.89 3.36 17.58
C TYR A 229 -11.66 3.91 19.00
N PRO A 230 -11.37 5.22 19.17
CA PRO A 230 -10.97 6.14 18.09
C PRO A 230 -9.62 5.68 17.46
N PRO A 231 -9.27 6.12 16.24
CA PRO A 231 -8.07 5.63 15.53
C PRO A 231 -6.79 5.63 16.38
N SER A 232 -6.54 6.69 17.15
CA SER A 232 -5.37 6.85 18.01
C SER A 232 -5.28 5.89 19.21
N SER A 233 -6.32 5.11 19.47
CA SER A 233 -6.37 4.09 20.51
C SER A 233 -6.10 2.68 19.99
N SER A 234 -5.83 2.53 18.69
CA SER A 234 -5.66 1.21 18.10
C SER A 234 -4.40 0.50 18.59
N THR A 235 -4.55 -0.80 18.87
CA THR A 235 -3.48 -1.69 19.30
C THR A 235 -3.65 -3.06 18.65
N PHE A 236 -2.56 -3.82 18.53
CA PHE A 236 -2.62 -5.22 18.15
C PHE A 236 -3.25 -6.07 19.26
N LYS A 237 -3.89 -7.18 18.89
CA LYS A 237 -4.29 -8.21 19.86
C LYS A 237 -3.06 -8.81 20.52
N GLU A 238 -3.11 -8.99 21.83
CA GLU A 238 -2.06 -9.66 22.62
C GLU A 238 -1.74 -11.06 22.08
N THR A 239 -2.76 -11.79 21.60
CA THR A 239 -2.61 -13.12 21.01
C THR A 239 -1.84 -13.12 19.69
N VAL A 240 -1.77 -11.99 19.00
CA VAL A 240 -1.10 -11.84 17.70
C VAL A 240 0.34 -11.33 17.85
N LEU A 241 0.65 -10.62 18.94
CA LEU A 241 1.98 -10.04 19.20
C LEU A 241 3.16 -11.03 19.11
N PRO A 242 3.07 -12.28 19.60
CA PRO A 242 4.18 -13.23 19.51
C PRO A 242 4.67 -13.48 18.07
N MET A 243 3.76 -13.40 17.09
CA MET A 243 4.09 -13.53 15.67
C MET A 243 4.31 -12.17 15.02
N MET A 244 3.54 -11.15 15.40
CA MET A 244 3.61 -9.82 14.79
C MET A 244 4.93 -9.10 15.09
N LEU A 245 5.42 -9.12 16.33
CA LEU A 245 6.65 -8.37 16.68
C LEU A 245 7.89 -8.86 15.90
N PRO A 246 8.18 -10.18 15.82
CA PRO A 246 9.30 -10.66 14.99
C PRO A 246 9.11 -10.37 13.49
N LEU A 247 7.86 -10.35 13.01
CA LEU A 247 7.53 -10.04 11.62
C LEU A 247 7.78 -8.56 11.30
N LEU A 248 7.34 -7.65 12.18
CA LEU A 248 7.60 -6.21 12.06
C LEU A 248 9.10 -5.91 12.16
N GLU A 249 9.81 -6.57 13.07
CA GLU A 249 11.26 -6.40 13.24
C GLU A 249 11.99 -6.77 11.94
N PHE A 250 11.66 -7.93 11.38
CA PHE A 250 12.29 -8.39 10.15
C PHE A 250 11.87 -7.53 8.94
N SER A 251 10.58 -7.18 8.83
CA SER A 251 10.06 -6.29 7.79
C SER A 251 10.78 -4.94 7.79
N SER A 252 10.99 -4.35 8.98
CA SER A 252 11.75 -3.11 9.12
C SER A 252 13.21 -3.25 8.71
N LYS A 253 13.86 -4.39 8.98
CA LYS A 253 15.25 -4.66 8.57
C LYS A 253 15.40 -4.73 7.06
N ILE A 254 14.42 -5.30 6.36
CA ILE A 254 14.45 -5.48 4.90
C ILE A 254 13.78 -4.33 4.13
N GLY A 255 13.23 -3.32 4.83
CA GLY A 255 12.52 -2.20 4.22
C GLY A 255 11.14 -2.56 3.64
N SER A 256 10.51 -3.63 4.12
CA SER A 256 9.15 -4.02 3.74
C SER A 256 8.11 -3.18 4.46
N ASN A 257 7.00 -2.91 3.77
CA ASN A 257 5.90 -2.09 4.27
C ASN A 257 4.84 -2.96 4.99
N PHE A 258 4.00 -2.34 5.82
CA PHE A 258 2.87 -3.04 6.44
C PHE A 258 1.69 -3.12 5.47
N TYR A 259 1.33 -4.32 5.03
CA TYR A 259 0.19 -4.53 4.14
C TYR A 259 -1.05 -4.98 4.92
N ILE A 260 -2.17 -4.34 4.64
CA ILE A 260 -3.42 -4.55 5.37
C ILE A 260 -4.61 -4.54 4.40
N ASN A 261 -5.51 -5.49 4.57
CA ASN A 261 -6.81 -5.52 3.91
C ASN A 261 -7.78 -4.69 4.76
N ILE A 262 -8.36 -3.63 4.18
CA ILE A 262 -9.23 -2.68 4.89
C ILE A 262 -10.55 -2.54 4.15
N TYR A 263 -11.66 -2.78 4.84
CA TYR A 263 -12.99 -2.78 4.21
C TYR A 263 -14.01 -2.00 5.05
N PRO A 264 -14.20 -0.70 4.76
CA PRO A 264 -15.31 0.10 5.31
C PRO A 264 -16.68 -0.57 5.12
N TYR A 265 -16.83 -1.38 4.07
CA TYR A 265 -18.02 -2.17 3.82
C TYR A 265 -18.38 -3.10 4.98
N PHE A 266 -17.42 -3.87 5.51
CA PHE A 266 -17.72 -4.83 6.58
C PHE A 266 -18.07 -4.12 7.88
N ALA A 267 -17.41 -2.99 8.16
CA ALA A 267 -17.75 -2.13 9.30
C ALA A 267 -19.21 -1.66 9.18
N TYR A 268 -19.58 -1.02 8.06
CA TYR A 268 -20.94 -0.57 7.81
C TYR A 268 -21.98 -1.71 7.84
N LYS A 269 -21.69 -2.85 7.20
CA LYS A 269 -22.57 -4.03 7.20
C LYS A 269 -22.85 -4.52 8.62
N SER A 270 -21.87 -4.45 9.52
CA SER A 270 -22.01 -4.93 10.89
C SER A 270 -22.85 -4.01 11.79
N ASP A 271 -22.91 -2.72 11.49
CA ASP A 271 -23.65 -1.73 12.28
C ASP A 271 -24.23 -0.59 11.39
N PRO A 272 -25.18 -0.91 10.49
CA PRO A 272 -25.71 0.05 9.53
C PRO A 272 -26.63 1.10 10.17
N GLU A 273 -27.06 0.88 11.42
CA GLU A 273 -27.91 1.80 12.16
C GLU A 273 -27.13 2.98 12.76
N HIS A 274 -25.86 2.76 13.13
CA HIS A 274 -25.03 3.78 13.78
C HIS A 274 -23.90 4.31 12.88
N ILE A 275 -23.45 3.54 11.88
CA ILE A 275 -22.42 3.98 10.95
C ILE A 275 -23.07 4.72 9.77
N ASP A 276 -22.79 6.02 9.63
CA ASP A 276 -23.21 6.79 8.45
C ASP A 276 -22.54 6.22 7.19
N ILE A 277 -23.35 5.69 6.26
CA ILE A 277 -22.83 5.17 5.00
C ILE A 277 -22.04 6.23 4.23
N LYS A 278 -22.37 7.52 4.35
CA LYS A 278 -21.64 8.62 3.69
C LYS A 278 -20.19 8.71 4.18
N TYR A 279 -19.95 8.42 5.46
CA TYR A 279 -18.61 8.34 6.04
C TYR A 279 -17.80 7.19 5.43
N ALA A 280 -18.42 6.04 5.20
CA ALA A 280 -17.79 4.92 4.50
C ALA A 280 -17.58 5.20 2.99
N MET A 281 -18.37 6.10 2.40
CA MET A 281 -18.41 6.38 0.96
C MET A 281 -17.58 7.58 0.50
N PHE A 282 -16.80 8.22 1.39
CA PHE A 282 -16.10 9.49 1.10
C PHE A 282 -17.04 10.63 0.66
N GLN A 283 -18.28 10.61 1.11
CA GLN A 283 -19.27 11.65 0.84
C GLN A 283 -19.32 12.65 2.00
N SER A 284 -19.91 13.83 1.80
CA SER A 284 -20.05 14.82 2.87
C SER A 284 -20.84 14.25 4.06
N ASN A 285 -20.22 14.28 5.23
CA ASN A 285 -20.75 13.78 6.50
C ASN A 285 -20.11 14.57 7.66
N PRO A 286 -20.58 14.43 8.91
CA PRO A 286 -19.98 15.13 10.07
C PRO A 286 -18.53 14.73 10.38
N GLY A 287 -18.08 13.59 9.88
CA GLY A 287 -16.78 12.98 10.18
C GLY A 287 -16.68 12.45 11.60
N VAL A 288 -15.49 11.98 11.95
CA VAL A 288 -15.13 11.52 13.29
C VAL A 288 -13.99 12.36 13.83
N TYR A 289 -14.13 12.87 15.05
CA TYR A 289 -13.08 13.61 15.75
C TYR A 289 -12.37 12.70 16.75
N ASP A 290 -11.05 12.66 16.67
CA ASP A 290 -10.17 11.93 17.59
C ASP A 290 -9.56 12.91 18.60
N ALA A 291 -10.07 12.88 19.83
CA ALA A 291 -9.69 13.83 20.87
C ALA A 291 -8.23 13.71 21.35
N LYS A 292 -7.59 12.55 21.19
CA LYS A 292 -6.21 12.33 21.64
C LYS A 292 -5.22 12.95 20.65
N THR A 293 -5.56 12.95 19.36
CA THR A 293 -4.69 13.46 18.30
C THR A 293 -5.12 14.83 17.76
N ASP A 294 -6.29 15.33 18.15
CA ASP A 294 -6.92 16.54 17.59
C ASP A 294 -7.10 16.44 16.06
N LEU A 295 -7.31 15.22 15.57
CA LEU A 295 -7.50 14.94 14.15
C LEU A 295 -8.98 14.72 13.85
N HIS A 296 -9.40 15.22 12.68
CA HIS A 296 -10.72 15.00 12.15
C HIS A 296 -10.64 14.15 10.89
N TYR A 297 -11.49 13.13 10.82
CA TYR A 297 -11.55 12.16 9.74
C TYR A 297 -12.86 12.35 8.98
N ASP A 298 -12.77 12.82 7.74
CA ASP A 298 -13.93 13.00 6.86
C ASP A 298 -14.41 11.68 6.23
N ASN A 299 -13.64 10.59 6.32
CA ASN A 299 -13.99 9.30 5.76
C ASN A 299 -13.40 8.14 6.58
N MET A 300 -14.10 7.00 6.53
CA MET A 300 -13.75 5.80 7.29
C MET A 300 -12.39 5.23 6.91
N LEU A 301 -12.07 5.14 5.61
CA LEU A 301 -10.83 4.51 5.17
C LEU A 301 -9.59 5.23 5.74
N ASP A 302 -9.58 6.57 5.73
CA ASP A 302 -8.48 7.34 6.30
C ASP A 302 -8.35 7.09 7.82
N ALA A 303 -9.47 6.95 8.54
CA ALA A 303 -9.47 6.62 9.96
C ALA A 303 -8.97 5.20 10.23
N GLU A 304 -9.35 4.21 9.41
CA GLU A 304 -8.90 2.83 9.55
C GLU A 304 -7.41 2.70 9.26
N VAL A 305 -6.88 3.42 8.26
CA VAL A 305 -5.45 3.45 7.98
C VAL A 305 -4.67 4.10 9.13
N ASP A 306 -5.19 5.17 9.72
CA ASP A 306 -4.54 5.83 10.85
C ASP A 306 -4.64 5.03 12.15
N ALA A 307 -5.67 4.19 12.30
CA ALA A 307 -5.71 3.17 13.33
C ALA A 307 -4.55 2.16 13.17
N VAL A 308 -4.25 1.72 11.94
CA VAL A 308 -3.09 0.85 11.69
C VAL A 308 -1.79 1.55 12.06
N TYR A 309 -1.61 2.82 11.69
CA TYR A 309 -0.43 3.60 12.10
C TYR A 309 -0.31 3.74 13.62
N ALA A 310 -1.42 3.99 14.33
CA ALA A 310 -1.42 4.06 15.79
C ALA A 310 -1.02 2.72 16.43
N ALA A 311 -1.51 1.59 15.90
CA ALA A 311 -1.14 0.27 16.36
C ALA A 311 0.36 -0.01 16.14
N LEU A 312 0.91 0.32 14.97
CA LEU A 312 2.34 0.20 14.68
C LEU A 312 3.20 1.08 15.61
N GLU A 313 2.77 2.32 15.85
CA GLU A 313 3.43 3.26 16.77
C GLU A 313 3.42 2.74 18.21
N SER A 314 2.33 2.08 18.65
CA SER A 314 2.23 1.48 19.99
C SER A 314 3.26 0.39 20.27
N VAL A 315 3.82 -0.23 19.22
CA VAL A 315 4.86 -1.26 19.31
C VAL A 315 6.20 -0.83 18.71
N GLY A 316 6.41 0.48 18.50
CA GLY A 316 7.71 1.07 18.13
C GLY A 316 8.06 1.06 16.64
N TYR A 317 7.07 0.96 15.75
CA TYR A 317 7.25 0.95 14.30
C TYR A 317 6.61 2.17 13.61
N GLU A 318 6.72 3.36 14.20
CA GLU A 318 6.01 4.57 13.74
C GLU A 318 6.37 5.05 12.32
N LYS A 319 7.51 4.59 11.80
CA LYS A 319 8.05 4.93 10.46
C LYS A 319 7.64 3.95 9.36
N MET A 320 7.05 2.80 9.72
CA MET A 320 6.66 1.79 8.74
C MET A 320 5.47 2.29 7.92
N GLU A 321 5.62 2.42 6.59
CA GLU A 321 4.53 2.82 5.69
C GLU A 321 3.46 1.73 5.67
N VAL A 322 2.19 2.16 5.68
CA VAL A 322 1.02 1.30 5.53
C VAL A 322 0.55 1.33 4.09
N ARG A 323 0.32 0.14 3.51
CA ARG A 323 -0.27 -0.04 2.17
C ARG A 323 -1.51 -0.91 2.26
N ILE A 324 -2.55 -0.52 1.53
CA ILE A 324 -3.79 -1.30 1.48
C ILE A 324 -3.63 -2.40 0.43
N SER A 325 -3.58 -3.66 0.85
CA SER A 325 -3.49 -4.81 -0.05
C SER A 325 -4.83 -5.20 -0.68
N GLU A 326 -5.93 -4.81 -0.05
CA GLU A 326 -7.30 -5.02 -0.52
C GLU A 326 -8.25 -4.01 0.10
N THR A 327 -9.16 -3.47 -0.70
CA THR A 327 -10.33 -2.74 -0.25
C THR A 327 -11.38 -2.68 -1.35
N GLY A 328 -12.66 -2.72 -1.03
CA GLY A 328 -13.70 -2.74 -2.04
C GLY A 328 -15.10 -2.71 -1.45
N TRP A 329 -16.10 -2.72 -2.33
CA TRP A 329 -17.50 -2.73 -1.94
C TRP A 329 -18.32 -3.57 -2.93
N PRO A 330 -19.13 -4.53 -2.46
CA PRO A 330 -19.85 -5.45 -3.33
C PRO A 330 -21.07 -4.80 -3.98
N SER A 331 -21.29 -5.18 -5.24
CA SER A 331 -22.38 -4.66 -6.09
C SER A 331 -23.71 -5.38 -5.92
N GLU A 332 -23.74 -6.45 -5.15
CA GLU A 332 -24.90 -7.28 -4.82
C GLU A 332 -24.56 -8.11 -3.58
N GLY A 333 -25.55 -8.58 -2.84
CA GLY A 333 -25.37 -9.39 -1.64
C GLY A 333 -26.69 -10.02 -1.19
N ASP A 334 -26.63 -10.83 -0.14
CA ASP A 334 -27.82 -11.43 0.48
C ASP A 334 -28.67 -10.36 1.18
N GLU A 335 -29.91 -10.67 1.55
CA GLU A 335 -30.84 -9.71 2.18
C GLU A 335 -30.29 -9.07 3.47
N ASN A 336 -29.44 -9.79 4.20
CA ASN A 336 -28.79 -9.32 5.43
C ASN A 336 -27.45 -8.61 5.19
N GLU A 337 -27.07 -8.33 3.94
CA GLU A 337 -25.82 -7.69 3.57
C GLU A 337 -26.02 -6.19 3.28
N ALA A 338 -26.38 -5.46 4.34
CA ALA A 338 -26.69 -4.04 4.27
C ALA A 338 -25.64 -3.25 3.46
N GLY A 339 -26.13 -2.48 2.49
CA GLY A 339 -25.29 -1.64 1.64
C GLY A 339 -24.70 -2.33 0.40
N ALA A 340 -24.81 -3.65 0.23
CA ALA A 340 -24.33 -4.35 -0.96
C ALA A 340 -25.26 -4.10 -2.16
N ASN A 341 -24.90 -3.14 -3.02
CA ASN A 341 -25.62 -2.83 -4.26
C ASN A 341 -24.73 -2.05 -5.23
N ALA A 342 -25.10 -2.06 -6.51
CA ALA A 342 -24.30 -1.45 -7.58
C ALA A 342 -24.09 0.07 -7.40
N HIS A 343 -25.04 0.79 -6.81
CA HIS A 343 -24.91 2.23 -6.55
C HIS A 343 -23.81 2.51 -5.51
N ASN A 344 -23.81 1.76 -4.42
CA ASN A 344 -22.81 1.88 -3.36
C ASN A 344 -21.44 1.39 -3.81
N ALA A 345 -21.37 0.26 -4.52
CA ALA A 345 -20.13 -0.25 -5.09
C ALA A 345 -19.47 0.77 -6.03
N ARG A 346 -20.26 1.37 -6.94
CA ARG A 346 -19.80 2.46 -7.80
C ARG A 346 -19.32 3.65 -6.99
N THR A 347 -20.09 4.07 -6.00
CA THR A 347 -19.77 5.27 -5.19
C THR A 347 -18.47 5.09 -4.43
N TYR A 348 -18.32 3.97 -3.71
CA TYR A 348 -17.13 3.65 -2.94
C TYR A 348 -15.89 3.59 -3.83
N ASN A 349 -15.90 2.71 -4.84
CA ASN A 349 -14.73 2.47 -5.69
C ASN A 349 -14.35 3.72 -6.50
N PHE A 350 -15.33 4.48 -7.01
CA PHE A 350 -15.06 5.70 -7.76
C PHE A 350 -14.47 6.81 -6.87
N ASN A 351 -15.00 6.96 -5.66
CA ASN A 351 -14.49 7.95 -4.72
C ASN A 351 -13.11 7.57 -4.18
N LEU A 352 -12.88 6.28 -3.90
CA LEU A 352 -11.56 5.74 -3.58
C LEU A 352 -10.56 6.01 -4.72
N TYR A 353 -10.92 5.71 -5.97
CA TYR A 353 -10.05 5.99 -7.11
C TYR A 353 -9.67 7.47 -7.19
N LYS A 354 -10.64 8.38 -7.07
CA LYS A 354 -10.37 9.83 -6.98
C LYS A 354 -9.49 10.19 -5.77
N ARG A 355 -9.71 9.57 -4.61
CA ARG A 355 -8.94 9.80 -3.37
C ARG A 355 -7.47 9.41 -3.56
N LEU A 356 -7.19 8.29 -4.23
CA LEU A 356 -5.84 7.82 -4.54
C LEU A 356 -5.16 8.72 -5.57
N LEU A 357 -5.89 9.21 -6.58
CA LEU A 357 -5.34 10.13 -7.59
C LEU A 357 -4.92 11.49 -7.03
N LYS A 358 -5.45 11.91 -5.87
CA LYS A 358 -4.99 13.13 -5.17
C LYS A 358 -3.55 13.01 -4.67
N LYS A 359 -2.99 11.80 -4.57
CA LYS A 359 -1.62 11.55 -4.07
C LYS A 359 -1.34 12.22 -2.72
N LYS A 360 -2.34 12.16 -1.82
CA LYS A 360 -2.26 12.66 -0.45
C LYS A 360 -2.28 11.50 0.53
N GLY A 361 -1.60 11.68 1.66
CA GLY A 361 -1.74 10.77 2.79
C GLY A 361 -3.01 10.99 3.60
N THR A 362 -3.10 10.31 4.73
CA THR A 362 -4.17 10.40 5.73
C THR A 362 -3.97 11.61 6.67
N PRO A 363 -4.94 11.95 7.53
CA PRO A 363 -4.78 13.00 8.54
C PRO A 363 -3.52 12.85 9.42
N LEU A 364 -3.20 11.65 9.90
CA LEU A 364 -2.04 11.37 10.75
C LEU A 364 -0.73 11.30 9.97
N ARG A 365 -0.77 10.87 8.69
CA ARG A 365 0.42 10.74 7.83
C ARG A 365 0.23 11.48 6.48
N PRO A 366 0.05 12.81 6.47
CA PRO A 366 -0.37 13.56 5.28
C PRO A 366 0.65 13.56 4.13
N LYS A 367 1.93 13.29 4.45
CA LYS A 367 3.06 13.27 3.50
C LYS A 367 3.31 11.90 2.88
N ILE A 368 2.73 10.82 3.42
CA ILE A 368 2.89 9.46 2.89
C ILE A 368 1.69 9.17 2.02
N GLN A 369 1.89 9.06 0.71
CA GLN A 369 0.78 8.86 -0.23
C GLN A 369 0.06 7.55 0.05
N LEU A 370 -1.27 7.60 0.18
CA LEU A 370 -2.07 6.40 0.33
C LEU A 370 -2.00 5.55 -0.96
N LYS A 371 -1.68 4.26 -0.81
CA LYS A 371 -1.63 3.28 -1.90
C LYS A 371 -2.59 2.15 -1.59
N ALA A 372 -3.38 1.74 -2.59
CA ALA A 372 -4.35 0.67 -2.41
C ALA A 372 -4.54 -0.19 -3.67
N PHE A 373 -4.81 -1.47 -3.44
CA PHE A 373 -5.42 -2.35 -4.43
C PHE A 373 -6.93 -2.42 -4.21
N ILE A 374 -7.71 -2.15 -5.25
CA ILE A 374 -9.15 -2.38 -5.22
C ILE A 374 -9.43 -3.88 -5.39
N PHE A 375 -10.23 -4.42 -4.47
CA PHE A 375 -10.78 -5.75 -4.54
C PHE A 375 -12.18 -5.69 -5.20
N ALA A 376 -12.39 -6.22 -6.40
CA ALA A 376 -11.43 -6.93 -7.27
C ALA A 376 -11.67 -6.64 -8.77
N LEU A 377 -10.85 -7.21 -9.65
CA LEU A 377 -10.96 -7.00 -11.10
C LEU A 377 -12.27 -7.58 -11.65
N PHE A 378 -12.63 -8.80 -11.28
CA PHE A 378 -13.84 -9.47 -11.76
C PHE A 378 -14.76 -9.90 -10.62
N ASN A 379 -16.04 -10.08 -10.95
CA ASN A 379 -16.94 -10.91 -10.14
C ASN A 379 -16.46 -12.36 -10.21
N GLU A 380 -16.33 -13.00 -9.04
CA GLU A 380 -15.75 -14.34 -8.90
C GLU A 380 -16.83 -15.35 -8.49
N ASN A 381 -17.45 -16.03 -9.46
CA ASN A 381 -18.66 -16.82 -9.24
C ASN A 381 -18.48 -18.06 -8.34
N LEU A 382 -17.24 -18.54 -8.15
CA LEU A 382 -16.96 -19.71 -7.32
C LEU A 382 -16.52 -19.35 -5.90
N LYS A 383 -16.50 -18.05 -5.53
CA LYS A 383 -16.19 -17.67 -4.15
C LYS A 383 -17.24 -18.23 -3.17
N PRO A 384 -16.80 -18.96 -2.12
CA PRO A 384 -17.71 -19.47 -1.10
C PRO A 384 -18.18 -18.36 -0.16
N GLY A 385 -19.23 -18.65 0.61
CA GLY A 385 -19.76 -17.72 1.61
C GLY A 385 -20.93 -16.86 1.09
N PRO A 386 -21.17 -15.68 1.70
CA PRO A 386 -22.28 -14.80 1.38
C PRO A 386 -22.30 -14.38 -0.10
N ALA A 387 -23.45 -13.91 -0.59
CA ALA A 387 -23.54 -13.47 -1.98
C ALA A 387 -22.62 -12.33 -2.34
N SER A 388 -22.35 -11.40 -1.41
CA SER A 388 -21.40 -10.30 -1.63
C SER A 388 -20.04 -10.75 -2.16
N GLU A 389 -19.53 -11.89 -1.69
CA GLU A 389 -18.22 -12.42 -2.07
C GLU A 389 -18.09 -12.64 -3.59
N ARG A 390 -19.20 -12.89 -4.30
CA ARG A 390 -19.20 -13.11 -5.75
C ARG A 390 -19.38 -11.82 -6.57
N HIS A 391 -19.55 -10.66 -5.92
CA HIS A 391 -19.99 -9.41 -6.57
C HIS A 391 -19.10 -8.17 -6.28
N PHE A 392 -17.83 -8.37 -5.90
CA PHE A 392 -16.84 -7.29 -5.68
C PHE A 392 -16.19 -6.73 -6.96
N GLY A 393 -16.44 -7.31 -8.12
CA GLY A 393 -15.76 -6.99 -9.36
C GLY A 393 -16.00 -5.57 -9.88
N LEU A 394 -14.94 -4.95 -10.41
CA LEU A 394 -15.04 -3.77 -11.29
C LEU A 394 -15.62 -4.15 -12.66
N PHE A 395 -15.39 -5.38 -13.11
CA PHE A 395 -15.92 -5.98 -14.32
C PHE A 395 -16.74 -7.23 -14.00
N LYS A 396 -17.73 -7.52 -14.84
CA LYS A 396 -18.48 -8.78 -14.83
C LYS A 396 -17.65 -9.88 -15.46
N ALA A 397 -18.11 -11.12 -15.32
CA ALA A 397 -17.48 -12.30 -15.90
C ALA A 397 -17.27 -12.22 -17.42
N ASP A 398 -18.16 -11.56 -18.16
CA ASP A 398 -18.03 -11.38 -19.61
C ASP A 398 -17.07 -10.24 -20.02
N GLY A 399 -16.41 -9.60 -19.05
CA GLY A 399 -15.51 -8.46 -19.26
C GLY A 399 -16.22 -7.12 -19.51
N SER A 400 -17.55 -7.06 -19.43
CA SER A 400 -18.28 -5.79 -19.39
C SER A 400 -18.11 -5.09 -18.04
N VAL A 401 -18.30 -3.78 -17.98
CA VAL A 401 -18.21 -3.03 -16.72
C VAL A 401 -19.33 -3.46 -15.76
N ALA A 402 -19.00 -3.68 -14.48
CA ALA A 402 -20.01 -3.96 -13.46
C ALA A 402 -20.83 -2.70 -13.14
N TYR A 403 -20.15 -1.55 -13.09
CA TYR A 403 -20.70 -0.22 -12.90
C TYR A 403 -19.74 0.81 -13.50
N ASP A 404 -20.26 1.98 -13.88
CA ASP A 404 -19.46 2.99 -14.59
C ASP A 404 -18.44 3.68 -13.67
N MET A 405 -17.16 3.33 -13.85
CA MET A 405 -15.98 3.92 -13.22
C MET A 405 -15.20 4.85 -14.18
N GLY A 406 -15.70 5.06 -15.41
CA GLY A 406 -14.92 5.63 -16.51
C GLY A 406 -13.97 4.64 -17.19
N PHE A 407 -14.11 3.33 -16.90
CA PHE A 407 -13.38 2.26 -17.59
C PHE A 407 -14.13 1.75 -18.81
N THR A 408 -13.41 1.17 -19.76
CA THR A 408 -13.97 0.51 -20.94
C THR A 408 -13.87 -1.01 -20.76
N GLY A 409 -14.97 -1.72 -20.94
CA GLY A 409 -15.00 -3.19 -20.89
C GLY A 409 -14.57 -3.84 -22.20
N LEU A 410 -14.42 -5.17 -22.21
CA LEU A 410 -14.15 -5.97 -23.43
C LEU A 410 -15.36 -6.01 -24.36
N ARG A 411 -16.56 -5.81 -23.81
CA ARG A 411 -17.83 -5.73 -24.53
C ARG A 411 -18.46 -4.37 -24.31
N SER A 412 -19.08 -3.83 -25.36
CA SER A 412 -19.95 -2.67 -25.22
C SER A 412 -21.12 -3.03 -24.31
N SER A 413 -21.30 -2.27 -23.22
CA SER A 413 -22.48 -2.38 -22.37
C SER A 413 -23.72 -2.03 -23.22
N HIS A 414 -24.50 -3.04 -23.59
CA HIS A 414 -25.77 -2.81 -24.26
C HIS A 414 -26.76 -2.25 -23.21
N GLY A 415 -26.96 -0.93 -23.24
CA GLY A 415 -28.12 -0.26 -22.62
C GLY A 415 -27.91 0.33 -21.22
N SER A 416 -27.43 1.57 -21.15
CA SER A 416 -28.28 2.68 -20.72
C SER A 416 -27.64 3.96 -21.23
N SER A 417 -28.23 4.54 -22.27
CA SER A 417 -27.90 5.88 -22.73
C SER A 417 -28.13 6.86 -21.60
N SER A 418 -27.06 7.38 -21.00
CA SER A 418 -27.15 8.67 -20.32
C SER A 418 -27.42 9.70 -21.41
N HIS A 419 -28.69 10.06 -21.55
CA HIS A 419 -29.11 11.28 -22.23
C HIS A 419 -28.37 12.45 -21.57
N LEU A 420 -27.30 12.92 -22.20
CA LEU A 420 -26.85 14.29 -22.03
C LEU A 420 -27.99 15.16 -22.58
N SER A 421 -28.87 15.60 -21.68
CA SER A 421 -29.86 16.64 -21.96
C SER A 421 -29.11 17.95 -22.19
N LEU A 422 -28.67 18.18 -23.42
CA LEU A 422 -28.17 19.47 -23.87
C LEU A 422 -29.39 20.31 -24.31
N LYS A 423 -30.17 20.76 -23.34
CA LYS A 423 -31.21 21.77 -23.58
C LYS A 423 -30.56 23.15 -23.53
N GLY A 424 -30.27 23.66 -24.72
CA GLY A 424 -30.43 25.07 -25.10
C GLY A 424 -29.53 26.10 -24.43
N ILE A 425 -28.33 26.31 -24.97
CA ILE A 425 -27.72 27.65 -25.00
C ILE A 425 -27.74 28.10 -26.46
N GLY A 426 -28.59 29.08 -26.73
CA GLY A 426 -28.76 29.68 -28.03
C GLY A 426 -27.50 30.44 -28.47
N SER A 427 -27.19 30.26 -29.75
CA SER A 427 -26.58 31.21 -30.68
C SER A 427 -25.95 32.48 -30.08
N GLN A 428 -24.62 32.55 -30.13
CA GLN A 428 -23.92 33.66 -30.77
C GLN A 428 -22.54 33.17 -31.18
N GLY A 429 -22.32 33.14 -32.50
CA GLY A 429 -21.03 32.79 -33.07
C GLY A 429 -19.98 33.84 -32.71
N TRP A 430 -18.71 33.41 -32.79
CA TRP A 430 -17.67 34.00 -33.64
C TRP A 430 -16.48 33.02 -33.60
N LEU A 431 -16.23 32.34 -34.71
CA LEU A 431 -15.05 31.51 -34.92
C LEU A 431 -13.89 32.43 -35.31
N VAL A 432 -12.84 32.49 -34.50
CA VAL A 432 -11.53 33.00 -34.90
C VAL A 432 -10.52 31.86 -34.74
N PRO A 433 -9.79 31.45 -35.79
CA PRO A 433 -8.92 30.28 -35.73
C PRO A 433 -7.62 30.56 -34.95
N TYR A 434 -7.27 29.61 -34.09
CA TYR A 434 -6.04 29.50 -33.29
C TYR A 434 -4.79 29.20 -34.15
N SER A 435 -4.54 30.01 -35.19
CA SER A 435 -3.36 29.89 -36.06
C SER A 435 -2.48 31.15 -36.10
N PHE A 436 -2.83 32.21 -35.36
CA PHE A 436 -2.02 33.44 -35.31
C PHE A 436 -1.13 33.56 -34.06
N ALA A 437 -1.38 32.79 -33.00
CA ALA A 437 -0.64 32.89 -31.73
C ALA A 437 0.73 32.17 -31.72
N LEU A 438 1.04 31.34 -32.73
CA LEU A 438 2.33 30.64 -32.83
C LEU A 438 3.37 31.35 -33.72
N SER A 439 2.99 32.44 -34.40
CA SER A 439 3.91 33.18 -35.30
C SER A 439 4.61 34.38 -34.64
N VAL A 440 4.17 34.79 -33.44
CA VAL A 440 4.72 35.96 -32.74
C VAL A 440 5.81 35.59 -31.73
N CYS A 441 5.86 34.33 -31.27
CA CYS A 441 6.91 33.89 -30.32
C CYS A 441 8.23 33.49 -31.00
N THR A 442 8.24 33.21 -32.30
CA THR A 442 9.46 32.86 -33.04
C THR A 442 10.23 34.08 -33.56
N ALA A 443 9.55 35.21 -33.80
CA ALA A 443 10.19 36.46 -34.22
C ALA A 443 10.91 37.19 -33.06
N ALA A 444 10.44 37.05 -31.83
CA ALA A 444 11.06 37.65 -30.65
C ALA A 444 12.37 36.95 -30.22
N LEU A 445 12.52 35.64 -30.49
CA LEU A 445 13.74 34.89 -30.17
C LEU A 445 14.87 35.15 -31.19
N LEU A 446 14.55 35.50 -32.44
CA LEU A 446 15.54 35.79 -33.49
C LEU A 446 16.11 37.22 -33.41
N MET A 447 15.43 38.16 -32.75
CA MET A 447 15.97 39.51 -32.52
C MET A 447 16.86 39.62 -31.27
N VAL A 448 16.81 38.65 -30.34
CA VAL A 448 17.70 38.62 -29.16
C VAL A 448 19.03 37.92 -29.46
N LEU A 449 19.08 37.05 -30.48
CA LEU A 449 20.28 36.31 -30.89
C LEU A 449 21.15 37.05 -31.93
N THR A 450 20.77 38.25 -32.36
CA THR A 450 21.54 39.06 -33.33
C THR A 450 22.15 40.33 -32.72
N THR A 451 22.08 40.50 -31.39
CA THR A 451 22.71 41.61 -30.65
C THR A 451 23.57 41.16 -29.47
N LEU A 452 24.20 39.99 -29.56
CA LEU A 452 25.29 39.56 -28.67
C LEU A 452 26.52 39.17 -29.48
#